data_AF-A0A965GUX3-F1
#
_entry.id   AF-A0A965GUX3-F1
#
_cell.length_a   1.000
_cell.length_b   1.000
_cell.length_c   1.000
_cell.angle_alpha   90.00
_cell.angle_beta   90.00
_cell.angle_gamma   90.00
#
_symmetry.space_group_name_H-M   'P 1'
#
loop_
_entity.id
_entity.type
_entity.pdbx_description
1 polymer ?
#
loop_
_entity_poly.entity_id
_entity_poly.type
_entity_poly.pdbx_seq_one_letter_code
_entity_poly.pdbx_strand_id
1 'polypeptide(L)'
;MTEPKLLWYQEFNQSAGTAPDPQVWGRDLGDGTSHGIPGWGNNELQVYTDQNAFMTGEYLEIEARQITDGSAGDAYYGPVQWTSARLVTKNKVHFKYGRIAIKAKVPAGAGLWPAFWMLGEPMDTQGWPLAGEIDIMEWVGKAPLEALGTLHGPGYFGDNGCGGKLTAETPFSDDWHEFSITWKPNEITWFVDDKQYFQATPE
;
A
#
# COMPACT_ATOMS: atom_id res chain seq x y z
N MET A 1 22.45 4.02 22.78
CA MET A 1 21.10 3.89 22.17
C MET A 1 20.66 2.46 22.39
N THR A 2 19.42 2.23 22.82
CA THR A 2 18.88 0.86 22.94
C THR A 2 18.70 0.27 21.56
N GLU A 3 19.11 -0.98 21.36
CA GLU A 3 18.90 -1.68 20.09
C GLU A 3 17.40 -1.75 19.77
N PRO A 4 17.01 -1.61 18.48
CA PRO A 4 15.63 -1.78 18.06
C PRO A 4 15.16 -3.20 18.39
N LYS A 5 13.99 -3.31 19.02
CA LYS A 5 13.35 -4.59 19.33
C LYS A 5 12.31 -4.90 18.27
N LEU A 6 12.46 -6.03 17.58
CA LEU A 6 11.44 -6.54 16.66
C LEU A 6 10.16 -6.88 17.44
N LEU A 7 9.05 -6.22 17.10
CA LEU A 7 7.76 -6.44 17.77
C LEU A 7 6.86 -7.41 17.00
N TRP A 8 6.93 -7.39 15.67
CA TRP A 8 6.10 -8.18 14.78
C TRP A 8 6.73 -8.21 13.37
N TYR A 9 6.49 -9.28 12.61
CA TYR A 9 6.97 -9.42 11.23
C TYR A 9 6.13 -10.44 10.45
N GLN A 10 6.23 -10.39 9.12
CA GLN A 10 5.73 -11.39 8.17
C GLN A 10 6.79 -11.66 7.12
N GLU A 11 7.33 -12.88 7.10
CA GLU A 11 8.33 -13.32 6.11
C GLU A 11 7.70 -13.97 4.86
N PHE A 12 6.39 -14.25 4.88
CA PHE A 12 5.69 -14.89 3.76
C PHE A 12 6.23 -16.28 3.36
N ASN A 13 6.72 -17.05 4.35
CA ASN A 13 7.29 -18.40 4.16
C ASN A 13 6.25 -19.52 3.97
N GLN A 14 4.97 -19.21 3.76
CA GLN A 14 3.96 -20.25 3.53
C GLN A 14 4.16 -20.89 2.14
N SER A 15 3.66 -22.12 1.98
CA SER A 15 3.86 -22.88 0.74
C SER A 15 3.31 -22.17 -0.49
N ALA A 16 3.97 -22.37 -1.64
CA ALA A 16 3.56 -21.80 -2.92
C ALA A 16 2.09 -22.12 -3.25
N GLY A 17 1.39 -21.13 -3.81
CA GLY A 17 -0.03 -21.20 -4.17
C GLY A 17 -0.99 -21.05 -2.99
N THR A 18 -0.52 -20.90 -1.75
CA THR A 18 -1.38 -20.62 -0.61
C THR A 18 -1.71 -19.14 -0.51
N ALA A 19 -2.90 -18.82 0.01
CA ALA A 19 -3.30 -17.45 0.27
C ALA A 19 -2.65 -16.89 1.55
N PRO A 20 -2.54 -15.56 1.70
CA PRO A 20 -2.09 -14.92 2.93
C PRO A 20 -2.88 -15.38 4.17
N ASP A 21 -2.19 -15.54 5.30
CA ASP A 21 -2.77 -16.00 6.56
C ASP A 21 -3.98 -15.11 6.94
N PRO A 22 -5.21 -15.67 6.96
CA PRO A 22 -6.41 -14.90 7.26
C PRO A 22 -6.48 -14.43 8.71
N GLN A 23 -5.65 -14.94 9.63
CA GLN A 23 -5.54 -14.39 10.99
C GLN A 23 -4.83 -13.04 11.01
N VAL A 24 -4.08 -12.71 9.96
CA VAL A 24 -3.33 -11.45 9.83
C VAL A 24 -3.93 -10.56 8.74
N TRP A 25 -4.19 -11.13 7.57
CA TRP A 25 -4.57 -10.39 6.38
C TRP A 25 -6.08 -10.55 6.09
N GLY A 26 -6.81 -9.45 6.22
CA GLY A 26 -8.11 -9.26 5.59
C GLY A 26 -7.97 -8.83 4.13
N ARG A 27 -9.10 -8.75 3.43
CA ARG A 27 -9.17 -8.39 2.01
C ARG A 27 -10.31 -7.40 1.81
N ASP A 28 -10.00 -6.26 1.23
CA ASP A 28 -11.03 -5.40 0.65
C ASP A 28 -11.34 -5.93 -0.76
N LEU A 29 -12.63 -6.09 -1.06
CA LEU A 29 -13.09 -6.71 -2.30
C LEU A 29 -13.89 -5.70 -3.13
N GLY A 30 -13.91 -5.91 -4.45
CA GLY A 30 -14.67 -5.09 -5.37
C GLY A 30 -13.93 -3.82 -5.81
N ASP A 31 -14.72 -2.90 -6.37
CA ASP A 31 -14.26 -1.62 -6.94
C ASP A 31 -14.57 -0.41 -6.02
N GLY A 32 -14.88 -0.66 -4.74
CA GLY A 32 -15.23 0.36 -3.77
C GLY A 32 -16.71 0.78 -3.77
N THR A 33 -17.52 0.29 -4.73
CA THR A 33 -18.96 0.63 -4.81
C THR A 33 -19.72 0.22 -3.55
N SER A 34 -19.42 -0.94 -2.96
CA SER A 34 -20.01 -1.40 -1.69
C SER A 34 -19.71 -0.49 -0.50
N HIS A 35 -18.67 0.33 -0.60
CA HIS A 35 -18.26 1.32 0.40
C HIS A 35 -18.77 2.74 0.07
N GLY A 36 -19.56 2.90 -1.00
CA GLY A 36 -20.04 4.21 -1.46
C GLY A 36 -18.98 5.07 -2.14
N ILE A 37 -17.85 4.47 -2.52
CA ILE A 37 -16.72 5.14 -3.19
C ILE A 37 -16.28 4.36 -4.44
N PRO A 38 -17.10 4.34 -5.51
CA PRO A 38 -16.72 3.68 -6.76
C PRO A 38 -15.34 4.11 -7.27
N GLY A 39 -14.56 3.16 -7.80
CA GLY A 39 -13.16 3.37 -8.17
C GLY A 39 -12.28 3.72 -6.96
N TRP A 40 -12.65 3.22 -5.78
CA TRP A 40 -12.02 3.50 -4.48
C TRP A 40 -11.82 5.00 -4.16
N GLY A 41 -12.63 5.88 -4.78
CA GLY A 41 -12.50 7.33 -4.64
C GLY A 41 -11.46 7.99 -5.56
N ASN A 42 -10.70 7.20 -6.32
CA ASN A 42 -9.58 7.65 -7.14
C ASN A 42 -9.75 7.34 -8.64
N ASN A 43 -10.93 6.90 -9.06
CA ASN A 43 -11.19 6.38 -10.42
C ASN A 43 -10.31 5.16 -10.77
N GLU A 44 -10.01 4.33 -9.78
CA GLU A 44 -9.28 3.08 -9.94
C GLU A 44 -10.04 2.08 -10.82
N LEU A 45 -9.36 1.41 -11.74
CA LEU A 45 -9.99 0.51 -12.71
C LEU A 45 -10.05 -0.94 -12.25
N GLN A 46 -9.24 -1.34 -11.29
CA GLN A 46 -9.17 -2.72 -10.84
C GLN A 46 -10.34 -3.09 -9.92
N VAL A 47 -10.79 -4.33 -10.07
CA VAL A 47 -11.64 -5.00 -9.09
C VAL A 47 -10.74 -5.82 -8.17
N TYR A 48 -10.77 -5.55 -6.86
CA TYR A 48 -10.02 -6.35 -5.90
C TYR A 48 -10.70 -7.70 -5.67
N THR A 49 -9.92 -8.78 -5.73
CA THR A 49 -10.39 -10.16 -5.54
C THR A 49 -9.52 -10.92 -4.54
N ASP A 50 -9.97 -12.12 -4.15
CA ASP A 50 -9.22 -13.01 -3.27
C ASP A 50 -8.27 -13.97 -4.01
N GLN A 51 -8.19 -13.90 -5.34
CA GLN A 51 -7.35 -14.75 -6.19
C GLN A 51 -6.09 -14.06 -6.73
N ASN A 52 -5.91 -12.78 -6.42
CA ASN A 52 -4.80 -11.95 -6.90
C ASN A 52 -3.68 -11.79 -5.87
N ALA A 53 -3.74 -12.48 -4.73
CA ALA A 53 -2.68 -12.50 -3.73
C ALA A 53 -2.37 -13.93 -3.30
N PHE A 54 -1.15 -14.39 -3.52
CA PHE A 54 -0.72 -15.76 -3.24
C PHE A 54 0.78 -15.82 -2.94
N MET A 55 1.19 -16.84 -2.18
CA MET A 55 2.61 -17.09 -1.94
C MET A 55 3.26 -17.74 -3.14
N THR A 56 4.46 -17.30 -3.50
CA THR A 56 5.30 -17.97 -4.51
C THR A 56 6.12 -19.12 -3.92
N GLY A 57 6.16 -19.21 -2.58
CA GLY A 57 7.09 -20.05 -1.83
C GLY A 57 8.36 -19.31 -1.40
N GLU A 58 8.57 -18.08 -1.88
CA GLU A 58 9.67 -17.20 -1.49
C GLU A 58 9.19 -15.84 -0.98
N TYR A 59 8.08 -15.34 -1.52
CA TYR A 59 7.48 -14.06 -1.16
C TYR A 59 5.98 -14.07 -1.43
N LEU A 60 5.29 -13.07 -0.89
CA LEU A 60 3.91 -12.76 -1.29
C LEU A 60 3.91 -12.04 -2.63
N GLU A 61 3.14 -12.54 -3.59
CA GLU A 61 2.86 -11.87 -4.85
C GLU A 61 1.45 -11.27 -4.83
N ILE A 62 1.34 -9.98 -5.18
CA ILE A 62 0.09 -9.31 -5.51
C ILE A 62 0.09 -9.05 -7.01
N GLU A 63 -0.80 -9.72 -7.72
CA GLU A 63 -0.81 -9.74 -9.17
C GLU A 63 -1.97 -8.92 -9.73
N ALA A 64 -1.65 -7.84 -10.44
CA ALA A 64 -2.62 -7.15 -11.29
C ALA A 64 -2.76 -7.91 -12.62
N ARG A 65 -3.97 -8.38 -12.94
CA ARG A 65 -4.25 -9.15 -14.16
C ARG A 65 -5.19 -8.38 -15.09
N GLN A 66 -4.86 -8.35 -16.38
CA GLN A 66 -5.77 -7.87 -17.41
C GLN A 66 -6.83 -8.93 -17.72
N ILE A 67 -8.08 -8.52 -17.79
CA ILE A 67 -9.22 -9.35 -18.19
C ILE A 67 -9.71 -8.86 -19.54
N THR A 68 -9.74 -9.75 -20.54
CA THR A 68 -10.11 -9.41 -21.93
C THR A 68 -11.26 -10.24 -22.48
N ASP A 69 -11.65 -11.29 -21.78
CA ASP A 69 -12.69 -12.25 -22.20
C ASP A 69 -14.07 -11.94 -21.59
N GLY A 70 -14.17 -10.91 -20.75
CA GLY A 70 -15.40 -10.53 -20.05
C GLY A 70 -15.81 -11.48 -18.93
N SER A 71 -14.93 -12.38 -18.47
CA SER A 71 -15.27 -13.40 -17.47
C SER A 71 -15.50 -12.83 -16.06
N ALA A 72 -15.11 -11.57 -15.82
CA ALA A 72 -15.09 -10.95 -14.50
C ALA A 72 -16.31 -10.06 -14.19
N GLY A 73 -17.34 -10.06 -15.04
CA GLY A 73 -18.55 -9.27 -14.84
C GLY A 73 -18.35 -7.77 -15.08
N ASP A 74 -19.12 -6.94 -14.36
CA ASP A 74 -19.12 -5.49 -14.50
C ASP A 74 -18.59 -4.79 -13.23
N ALA A 75 -17.80 -3.74 -13.42
CA ALA A 75 -17.44 -2.72 -12.44
C ALA A 75 -18.33 -1.47 -12.63
N TYR A 76 -18.10 -0.43 -11.83
CA TYR A 76 -18.82 0.85 -11.91
C TYR A 76 -18.73 1.55 -13.28
N TYR A 77 -17.76 1.19 -14.11
CA TYR A 77 -17.54 1.74 -15.45
C TYR A 77 -17.95 0.80 -16.61
N GLY A 78 -18.52 -0.37 -16.31
CA GLY A 78 -18.85 -1.41 -17.32
C GLY A 78 -17.99 -2.67 -17.16
N PRO A 79 -17.76 -3.44 -18.24
CA PRO A 79 -17.07 -4.74 -18.14
C PRO A 79 -15.70 -4.62 -17.48
N VAL A 80 -15.42 -5.50 -16.51
CA VAL A 80 -14.16 -5.53 -15.77
C VAL A 80 -12.99 -5.76 -16.72
N GLN A 81 -12.00 -4.87 -16.65
CA GLN A 81 -10.79 -4.95 -17.47
C GLN A 81 -9.55 -5.36 -16.67
N TRP A 82 -9.59 -5.20 -15.34
CA TRP A 82 -8.45 -5.42 -14.45
C TRP A 82 -8.90 -6.02 -13.12
N THR A 83 -8.12 -6.98 -12.63
CA THR A 83 -8.25 -7.50 -11.25
C THR A 83 -6.95 -7.34 -10.50
N SER A 84 -7.02 -7.18 -9.18
CA SER A 84 -5.84 -7.07 -8.30
C SER A 84 -6.20 -7.52 -6.87
N ALA A 85 -5.32 -7.31 -5.89
CA ALA A 85 -5.62 -7.53 -4.46
C ALA A 85 -5.33 -6.30 -3.60
N ARG A 86 -6.14 -6.12 -2.56
CA ARG A 86 -5.95 -5.13 -1.49
C ARG A 86 -6.01 -5.85 -0.15
N LEU A 87 -4.84 -6.03 0.46
CA LEU A 87 -4.70 -6.72 1.74
C LEU A 87 -4.65 -5.70 2.88
N VAL A 88 -5.37 -5.99 3.97
CA VAL A 88 -5.46 -5.10 5.14
C VAL A 88 -5.27 -5.85 6.43
N THR A 89 -4.64 -5.25 7.43
CA THR A 89 -4.51 -5.83 8.78
C THR A 89 -5.54 -5.30 9.78
N LYS A 90 -6.56 -4.59 9.30
CA LYS A 90 -7.62 -3.97 10.10
C LYS A 90 -8.22 -4.97 11.10
N ASN A 91 -8.34 -4.53 12.36
CA ASN A 91 -8.82 -5.32 13.51
C ASN A 91 -7.98 -6.56 13.86
N LYS A 92 -6.76 -6.70 13.30
CA LYS A 92 -5.88 -7.85 13.52
C LYS A 92 -4.49 -7.43 14.00
N VAL A 93 -3.79 -6.63 13.19
CA VAL A 93 -2.45 -6.10 13.51
C VAL A 93 -2.44 -4.60 13.28
N HIS A 94 -2.09 -3.85 14.31
CA HIS A 94 -1.96 -2.39 14.26
C HIS A 94 -0.76 -1.96 15.09
N PHE A 95 -0.20 -0.81 14.75
CA PHE A 95 0.97 -0.26 15.39
C PHE A 95 0.71 1.17 15.80
N LYS A 96 1.36 1.59 16.89
CA LYS A 96 1.49 2.99 17.23
C LYS A 96 2.96 3.25 17.52
N TYR A 97 3.57 4.06 16.66
CA TYR A 97 5.01 4.37 16.65
C TYR A 97 5.90 3.15 16.33
N GLY A 98 7.19 3.43 16.11
CA GLY A 98 8.21 2.44 15.79
C GLY A 98 8.76 2.60 14.36
N ARG A 99 9.62 1.67 13.96
CA ARG A 99 10.03 1.51 12.56
C ARG A 99 9.15 0.47 11.90
N ILE A 100 8.59 0.81 10.74
CA ILE A 100 7.81 -0.10 9.91
C ILE A 100 8.50 -0.14 8.56
N ALA A 101 8.84 -1.34 8.10
CA ALA A 101 9.60 -1.56 6.88
C ALA A 101 8.96 -2.67 6.05
N ILE A 102 9.02 -2.53 4.74
CA ILE A 102 8.68 -3.58 3.77
C ILE A 102 9.83 -3.70 2.77
N LYS A 103 10.25 -4.92 2.47
CA LYS A 103 11.10 -5.20 1.32
C LYS A 103 10.20 -5.64 0.16
N ALA A 104 10.18 -4.86 -0.91
CA ALA A 104 9.30 -5.10 -2.04
C ALA A 104 10.01 -4.78 -3.37
N LYS A 105 9.60 -5.49 -4.43
CA LYS A 105 9.86 -5.10 -5.82
C LYS A 105 8.55 -4.67 -6.44
N VAL A 106 8.50 -3.46 -6.99
CA VAL A 106 7.30 -2.92 -7.63
C VAL A 106 7.20 -3.41 -9.09
N PRO A 107 5.98 -3.58 -9.65
CA PRO A 107 5.84 -3.93 -11.06
C PRO A 107 6.25 -2.77 -11.97
N ALA A 108 6.58 -3.05 -13.24
CA ALA A 108 6.82 -2.03 -14.26
C ALA A 108 5.56 -1.82 -15.13
N GLY A 109 5.30 -0.57 -15.54
CA GLY A 109 4.26 -0.26 -16.52
C GLY A 109 3.36 0.91 -16.13
N ALA A 110 3.04 1.76 -17.10
CA ALA A 110 2.13 2.88 -16.90
C ALA A 110 0.73 2.39 -16.51
N GLY A 111 0.10 3.08 -15.56
CA GLY A 111 -1.22 2.73 -15.02
C GLY A 111 -1.19 1.83 -13.78
N LEU A 112 -0.04 1.23 -13.45
CA LEU A 112 0.13 0.51 -12.19
C LEU A 112 0.44 1.48 -11.05
N TRP A 113 -0.19 1.22 -9.89
CA TRP A 113 -0.08 2.01 -8.67
C TRP A 113 -0.01 1.11 -7.43
N PRO A 114 1.10 0.36 -7.23
CA PRO A 114 1.38 -0.31 -5.96
C PRO A 114 1.53 0.73 -4.83
N ALA A 115 0.97 0.38 -3.67
CA ALA A 115 1.10 1.16 -2.46
C ALA A 115 1.29 0.25 -1.23
N PHE A 116 2.13 0.69 -0.30
CA PHE A 116 2.21 0.19 1.06
C PHE A 116 1.98 1.35 2.01
N TRP A 117 0.86 1.29 2.72
CA TRP A 117 0.30 2.43 3.42
C TRP A 117 -0.48 1.98 4.65
N MET A 118 -0.85 2.95 5.48
CA MET A 118 -1.50 2.73 6.76
C MET A 118 -2.68 3.69 6.93
N LEU A 119 -3.77 3.20 7.51
CA LEU A 119 -4.90 4.01 7.94
C LEU A 119 -5.02 3.99 9.47
N GLY A 120 -5.53 5.08 10.03
CA GLY A 120 -5.84 5.13 11.45
C GLY A 120 -6.98 4.20 11.85
N GLU A 121 -6.87 3.60 13.04
CA GLU A 121 -7.92 2.80 13.68
C GLU A 121 -9.31 3.47 13.71
N PRO A 122 -9.47 4.80 13.93
CA PRO A 122 -10.80 5.40 13.97
C PRO A 122 -11.48 5.54 12.60
N MET A 123 -10.97 4.95 11.52
CA MET A 123 -11.55 5.01 10.18
C MET A 123 -13.06 4.71 10.16
N ASP A 124 -13.53 3.72 10.92
CA ASP A 124 -14.95 3.35 10.96
C ASP A 124 -15.84 4.35 11.72
N THR A 125 -15.23 5.23 12.54
CA THR A 125 -15.96 6.18 13.40
C THR A 125 -15.81 7.63 12.94
N GLN A 126 -14.67 7.99 12.36
CA GLN A 126 -14.33 9.35 11.94
C GLN A 126 -14.24 9.48 10.43
N GLY A 127 -14.01 8.38 9.71
CA GLY A 127 -13.80 8.40 8.27
C GLY A 127 -12.48 9.07 7.86
N TRP A 128 -12.24 9.07 6.56
CA TRP A 128 -11.12 9.76 5.94
C TRP A 128 -11.52 11.22 5.60
N PRO A 129 -10.63 12.22 5.75
CA PRO A 129 -9.23 12.13 6.17
C PRO A 129 -9.03 12.25 7.69
N LEU A 130 -10.11 12.29 8.49
CA LEU A 130 -10.01 12.53 9.94
C LEU A 130 -9.25 11.42 10.69
N ALA A 131 -9.36 10.17 10.22
CA ALA A 131 -8.64 9.05 10.79
C ALA A 131 -7.13 9.08 10.54
N GLY A 132 -6.67 9.87 9.56
CA GLY A 132 -5.28 9.94 9.14
C GLY A 132 -4.83 8.76 8.27
N GLU A 133 -3.80 9.03 7.46
CA GLU A 133 -3.18 8.10 6.53
C GLU A 133 -1.67 8.34 6.47
N ILE A 134 -0.90 7.25 6.40
CA ILE A 134 0.55 7.28 6.22
C ILE A 134 0.90 6.37 5.05
N ASP A 135 1.31 6.98 3.94
CA ASP A 135 1.81 6.27 2.78
C ASP A 135 3.31 6.04 2.95
N ILE A 136 3.70 4.81 3.33
CA ILE A 136 5.11 4.43 3.51
C ILE A 136 5.80 4.35 2.15
N MET A 137 5.08 3.82 1.16
CA MET A 137 5.49 3.79 -0.22
C MET A 137 4.26 3.92 -1.11
N GLU A 138 4.28 4.90 -1.99
CA GLU A 138 3.54 4.86 -3.23
C GLU A 138 4.53 4.90 -4.40
N TRP A 139 4.18 4.18 -5.46
CA TRP A 139 4.90 4.26 -6.72
C TRP A 139 3.90 4.33 -7.86
N VAL A 140 4.16 5.21 -8.83
CA VAL A 140 3.28 5.40 -9.99
C VAL A 140 4.04 5.02 -11.23
N GLY A 141 3.58 4.04 -11.99
CA GLY A 141 4.38 3.49 -13.08
C GLY A 141 4.64 4.41 -14.27
N LYS A 142 4.00 5.59 -14.31
CA LYS A 142 4.37 6.68 -15.23
C LYS A 142 5.65 7.43 -14.82
N ALA A 143 6.05 7.33 -13.56
CA ALA A 143 7.23 7.93 -12.94
C ALA A 143 8.11 6.83 -12.32
N PRO A 144 8.69 5.93 -13.14
CA PRO A 144 9.30 4.69 -12.66
C PRO A 144 10.52 4.89 -11.74
N LEU A 145 11.14 6.07 -11.79
CA LEU A 145 12.29 6.47 -10.98
C LEU A 145 11.89 7.08 -9.63
N GLU A 146 10.61 7.30 -9.36
CA GLU A 146 10.15 8.05 -8.19
C GLU A 146 9.43 7.15 -7.18
N ALA A 147 9.86 7.20 -5.92
CA ALA A 147 9.13 6.67 -4.79
C ALA A 147 8.58 7.84 -3.98
N LEU A 148 7.33 7.72 -3.52
CA LEU A 148 6.59 8.75 -2.81
C LEU A 148 6.31 8.28 -1.38
N GLY A 149 6.38 9.21 -0.44
CA GLY A 149 5.88 9.02 0.92
C GLY A 149 5.07 10.23 1.32
N THR A 150 3.86 9.99 1.82
CA THR A 150 2.84 11.02 1.99
C THR A 150 2.09 10.84 3.31
N LEU A 151 1.65 11.95 3.89
CA LEU A 151 0.68 11.99 4.97
C LEU A 151 -0.61 12.62 4.48
N HIS A 152 -1.74 12.01 4.87
CA HIS A 152 -3.04 12.64 4.75
C HIS A 152 -3.71 12.80 6.11
N GLY A 153 -4.34 13.95 6.30
CA GLY A 153 -5.05 14.31 7.52
C GLY A 153 -5.93 15.54 7.34
N PRO A 154 -6.62 15.99 8.41
CA PRO A 154 -7.50 17.15 8.34
C PRO A 154 -6.73 18.40 7.87
N GLY A 155 -7.10 18.92 6.69
CA GLY A 155 -6.48 20.10 6.09
C GLY A 155 -5.29 19.85 5.16
N TYR A 156 -4.79 18.61 5.07
CA TYR A 156 -3.71 18.21 4.17
C TYR A 156 -3.99 16.81 3.61
N PHE A 157 -4.80 16.71 2.55
CA PHE A 157 -5.26 15.43 2.00
C PHE A 157 -5.49 15.49 0.49
N GLY A 158 -5.65 14.32 -0.15
CA GLY A 158 -5.70 14.21 -1.61
C GLY A 158 -4.43 14.80 -2.23
N ASP A 159 -4.59 15.63 -3.27
CA ASP A 159 -3.47 16.33 -3.93
C ASP A 159 -2.68 17.28 -3.01
N ASN A 160 -3.22 17.62 -1.82
CA ASN A 160 -2.57 18.47 -0.82
C ASN A 160 -1.96 17.67 0.34
N GLY A 161 -1.64 16.38 0.13
CA GLY A 161 -0.93 15.57 1.11
C GLY A 161 0.44 16.17 1.47
N CYS A 162 0.88 15.94 2.72
CA CYS A 162 2.20 16.36 3.18
C CYS A 162 3.20 15.25 2.88
N GLY A 163 3.97 15.40 1.79
CA GLY A 163 4.82 14.33 1.29
C GLY A 163 6.10 14.81 0.62
N GLY A 164 6.98 13.85 0.40
CA GLY A 164 8.22 14.01 -0.34
C GLY A 164 8.44 12.86 -1.31
N LYS A 165 9.46 13.02 -2.17
CA LYS A 165 9.83 12.00 -3.14
C LYS A 165 11.32 11.71 -3.12
N LEU A 166 11.67 10.47 -3.42
CA LEU A 166 13.02 10.07 -3.77
C LEU A 166 13.09 9.73 -5.25
N THR A 167 14.05 10.32 -5.96
CA THR A 167 14.37 9.95 -7.34
C THR A 167 15.61 9.05 -7.35
N ALA A 168 15.50 7.87 -7.94
CA ALA A 168 16.59 6.91 -8.13
C ALA A 168 17.28 7.09 -9.49
N GLU A 169 18.45 6.45 -9.65
CA GLU A 169 19.21 6.43 -10.92
C GLU A 169 18.64 5.41 -11.91
N THR A 170 18.06 4.32 -11.39
CA THR A 170 17.39 3.26 -12.15
C THR A 170 15.95 3.10 -11.67
N PRO A 171 15.05 2.54 -12.51
CA PRO A 171 13.68 2.24 -12.09
C PRO A 171 13.61 1.39 -10.83
N PHE A 172 12.71 1.74 -9.91
CA PHE A 172 12.44 0.93 -8.71
C PHE A 172 11.88 -0.46 -9.03
N SER A 173 11.39 -0.68 -10.26
CA SER A 173 10.92 -1.98 -10.73
C SER A 173 12.04 -2.98 -11.04
N ASP A 174 13.29 -2.51 -11.11
CA ASP A 174 14.41 -3.34 -11.55
C ASP A 174 14.94 -4.25 -10.42
N ASP A 175 14.76 -3.86 -9.15
CA ASP A 175 15.25 -4.62 -8.00
C ASP A 175 14.32 -4.53 -6.77
N TRP A 176 14.64 -5.31 -5.75
CA TRP A 176 14.01 -5.25 -4.43
C TRP A 176 14.58 -4.09 -3.61
N HIS A 177 13.70 -3.29 -3.06
CA HIS A 177 14.06 -2.16 -2.20
C HIS A 177 13.37 -2.29 -0.84
N GLU A 178 14.03 -1.80 0.22
CA GLU A 178 13.38 -1.59 1.51
C GLU A 178 12.75 -0.20 1.54
N PHE A 179 11.44 -0.14 1.68
CA PHE A 179 10.70 1.08 1.96
C PHE A 179 10.32 1.10 3.43
N SER A 180 10.64 2.18 4.15
CA SER A 180 10.37 2.23 5.58
C SER A 180 10.06 3.62 6.11
N ILE A 181 9.40 3.64 7.25
CA ILE A 181 9.24 4.83 8.08
C ILE A 181 9.82 4.60 9.47
N THR A 182 10.29 5.68 10.09
CA THR A 182 10.37 5.78 11.55
C THR A 182 9.29 6.75 12.02
N TRP A 183 8.36 6.24 12.82
CA TRP A 183 7.24 6.99 13.37
C TRP A 183 7.42 7.19 14.88
N LYS A 184 7.51 8.45 15.29
CA LYS A 184 7.58 8.92 16.68
C LYS A 184 6.36 9.81 16.98
N PRO A 185 6.09 10.16 18.25
CA PRO A 185 4.95 11.01 18.59
C PRO A 185 4.82 12.31 17.79
N ASN A 186 5.93 12.98 17.46
CA ASN A 186 5.95 14.29 16.80
C ASN A 186 6.81 14.30 15.53
N GLU A 187 7.08 13.14 14.93
CA GLU A 187 7.94 13.04 13.75
C GLU A 187 7.65 11.75 13.00
N ILE A 188 7.51 11.84 11.67
CA ILE A 188 7.58 10.67 10.78
C ILE A 188 8.69 10.94 9.78
N THR A 189 9.55 9.96 9.56
CA THR A 189 10.67 10.06 8.61
C THR A 189 10.63 8.86 7.68
N TRP A 190 10.76 9.10 6.38
CA TRP A 190 10.70 8.09 5.32
C TRP A 190 12.08 7.78 4.76
N PHE A 191 12.27 6.51 4.40
CA PHE A 191 13.51 5.96 3.89
C PHE A 191 13.24 5.01 2.72
N VAL A 192 14.16 4.99 1.76
CA VAL A 192 14.33 3.87 0.83
C VAL A 192 15.77 3.39 0.92
N ASP A 193 15.97 2.09 1.16
CA ASP A 193 17.30 1.49 1.37
C ASP A 193 18.16 2.29 2.37
N ASP A 194 17.56 2.59 3.53
CA ASP A 194 18.12 3.42 4.61
C ASP A 194 18.45 4.87 4.25
N LYS A 195 18.21 5.31 3.01
CA LYS A 195 18.34 6.71 2.60
C LYS A 195 17.09 7.48 2.98
N GLN A 196 17.22 8.34 3.99
CA GLN A 196 16.20 9.32 4.34
C GLN A 196 15.95 10.26 3.16
N TYR A 197 14.67 10.47 2.80
CA TYR A 197 14.30 11.42 1.75
C TYR A 197 13.22 12.42 2.15
N PHE A 198 12.45 12.13 3.20
CA PHE A 198 11.41 13.02 3.69
C PHE A 198 11.25 12.91 5.20
N GLN A 199 10.87 14.02 5.84
CA GLN A 199 10.56 14.10 7.25
C GLN A 199 9.40 15.09 7.42
N ALA A 200 8.41 14.69 8.22
CA ALA A 200 7.27 15.52 8.58
C ALA A 200 7.23 15.71 10.10
N THR A 201 6.96 16.95 10.52
CA THR A 201 6.75 17.37 11.90
C THR A 201 5.42 18.13 12.02
N PRO A 202 4.84 18.28 13.21
CA PRO A 202 3.60 19.04 13.43
C PRO A 202 3.66 20.56 13.13
N GLU A 203 4.84 21.10 12.84
CA GLU A 203 5.10 22.53 12.56
C GLU A 203 5.42 22.77 11.08
#